data_AF-A0A7J2I1I8-F1
#
_entry.id   AF-A0A7J2I1I8-F1
#
_cell.length_a   1.000
_cell.length_b   1.000
_cell.length_c   1.000
_cell.angle_alpha   90.00
_cell.angle_beta   90.00
_cell.angle_gamma   90.00
#
_symmetry.space_group_name_H-M   'P 1'
#
loop_
_entity.id
_entity.type
_entity.pdbx_description
1 polymer ?
#
loop_
_entity_poly.entity_id
_entity_poly.type
_entity_poly.pdbx_seq_one_letter_code
_entity_poly.pdbx_strand_id
1 'polypeptide(L)'
;MAGVAGYFVPHKNGSFWEKIAYNSWCKLYEKSGAYVKDNYFSTVNCIFRKSLWKEYPFDELLPKKIPYARKFGGEDYDWSLEMLARGYEIVVEPKFNVYHSHNEPLSKLFSKYLAWQRVREKIGSLARPRESYTKLANIKPLYYKI
;
A
#
# COMPACT_ATOMS: atom_id res chain seq x y z
N MET A 1 -7.61 15.68 -1.23
CA MET A 1 -6.42 14.80 -1.42
C MET A 1 -5.54 14.66 -0.17
N ALA A 2 -5.40 13.45 0.37
CA ALA A 2 -4.50 13.05 1.45
C ALA A 2 -3.20 12.38 0.95
N GLY A 3 -3.26 11.63 -0.15
CA GLY A 3 -2.10 11.00 -0.75
C GLY A 3 -2.29 10.67 -2.22
N VAL A 4 -1.16 10.46 -2.90
CA VAL A 4 -1.06 10.04 -4.30
C VAL A 4 -0.19 8.79 -4.34
N ALA A 5 -0.63 7.76 -5.07
CA ALA A 5 0.14 6.55 -5.31
C ALA A 5 0.25 6.27 -6.81
N GLY A 6 1.29 5.55 -7.19
CA GLY A 6 1.41 4.95 -8.51
C GLY A 6 1.61 3.46 -8.35
N TYR A 7 1.10 2.66 -9.29
CA TYR A 7 1.35 1.23 -9.31
C TYR A 7 2.85 0.93 -9.40
N PHE A 8 3.21 -0.29 -9.01
CA PHE A 8 4.50 -0.83 -9.37
C PHE A 8 4.39 -1.74 -10.60
N VAL A 9 5.35 -1.60 -11.51
CA VAL A 9 5.46 -2.42 -12.71
C VAL A 9 6.77 -3.22 -12.68
N PRO A 10 6.78 -4.47 -13.15
CA PRO A 10 8.00 -5.27 -13.15
C PRO A 10 9.08 -4.67 -14.07
N HIS A 11 10.33 -4.64 -13.60
CA HIS A 11 11.46 -4.25 -14.44
C HIS A 11 11.70 -5.30 -15.55
N LYS A 12 12.48 -4.94 -16.58
CA LYS A 12 12.88 -5.88 -17.65
C LYS A 12 13.55 -7.16 -17.13
N ASN A 13 14.20 -7.09 -15.96
CA ASN A 13 14.85 -8.22 -15.30
C ASN A 13 13.92 -8.98 -14.33
N GLY A 14 12.66 -8.57 -14.19
CA GLY A 14 11.66 -9.29 -13.40
C GLY A 14 11.25 -10.62 -14.04
N SER A 15 10.65 -11.50 -13.24
CA SER A 15 10.25 -12.82 -13.72
C SER A 15 9.16 -12.72 -14.78
N PHE A 16 9.07 -13.74 -15.64
CA PHE A 16 7.99 -13.83 -16.63
C PHE A 16 6.60 -13.72 -15.96
N TRP A 17 6.43 -14.38 -14.81
CA TRP A 17 5.16 -14.39 -14.08
C TRP A 17 4.83 -13.04 -13.43
N GLU A 18 5.82 -12.33 -12.89
CA GLU A 18 5.63 -10.96 -12.40
C GLU A 18 5.14 -10.06 -13.53
N LYS A 19 5.79 -10.13 -14.69
CA LYS A 19 5.42 -9.35 -15.88
C LYS A 19 3.99 -9.61 -16.31
N ILE A 20 3.55 -10.87 -16.35
CA ILE A 20 2.17 -11.20 -16.71
C ILE A 20 1.19 -10.68 -15.65
N ALA A 21 1.41 -10.99 -14.38
CA ALA A 21 0.46 -10.64 -13.32
C ALA A 21 0.30 -9.12 -13.15
N TYR A 22 1.40 -8.40 -12.97
CA TYR A 22 1.35 -6.99 -12.61
C TYR A 22 1.14 -6.07 -13.82
N ASN A 23 1.73 -6.36 -15.00
CA ASN A 23 1.47 -5.52 -16.17
C ASN A 23 0.03 -5.66 -16.65
N SER A 24 -0.55 -6.86 -16.61
CA SER A 24 -1.94 -7.04 -17.04
C SER A 24 -2.87 -6.22 -16.17
N TRP A 25 -2.72 -6.28 -14.85
CA TRP A 25 -3.53 -5.49 -13.93
C TRP A 25 -3.38 -3.97 -14.17
N CYS A 26 -2.15 -3.44 -14.12
CA CYS A 26 -1.91 -2.00 -14.24
C CYS A 26 -2.34 -1.45 -15.61
N LYS A 27 -1.97 -2.13 -16.70
CA LYS A 27 -2.31 -1.67 -18.06
C LYS A 27 -3.80 -1.77 -18.35
N LEU A 28 -4.50 -2.76 -17.80
CA LEU A 28 -5.96 -2.86 -17.94
C LEU A 28 -6.65 -1.72 -17.20
N TYR A 29 -6.19 -1.37 -15.99
CA TYR A 29 -6.73 -0.26 -15.21
C TYR A 29 -6.48 1.10 -15.88
N GLU A 30 -5.27 1.30 -16.40
CA GLU A 30 -4.91 2.50 -17.17
C GLU A 30 -5.76 2.61 -18.44
N LYS A 31 -5.83 1.55 -19.25
CA LYS A 31 -6.59 1.54 -20.52
C LYS A 31 -8.09 1.75 -20.32
N SER A 32 -8.65 1.21 -19.24
CA SER A 32 -10.08 1.34 -18.93
C SER A 32 -10.44 2.64 -18.21
N GLY A 33 -9.45 3.39 -17.69
CA GLY A 33 -9.68 4.52 -16.80
C GLY A 33 -10.13 4.12 -15.39
N ALA A 34 -10.17 2.82 -15.06
CA ALA A 34 -10.61 2.32 -13.76
C ALA A 34 -9.74 2.80 -12.59
N TYR A 35 -8.48 3.17 -12.87
CA TYR A 35 -7.55 3.70 -11.88
C TYR A 35 -8.09 4.95 -11.15
N VAL A 36 -8.96 5.75 -11.78
CA VAL A 36 -9.56 6.96 -11.17
C VAL A 36 -10.44 6.63 -9.97
N LYS A 37 -10.99 5.40 -9.92
CA LYS A 37 -11.81 4.89 -8.81
C LYS A 37 -11.05 3.90 -7.93
N ASP A 38 -9.79 3.64 -8.24
CA ASP A 38 -8.98 2.70 -7.48
C ASP A 38 -8.51 3.36 -6.18
N ASN A 39 -8.51 2.58 -5.10
CA ASN A 39 -8.01 2.99 -3.79
C ASN A 39 -6.64 2.37 -3.48
N TYR A 40 -5.94 1.89 -4.50
CA TYR A 40 -4.57 1.42 -4.36
C TYR A 40 -3.67 2.46 -3.71
N PHE A 41 -2.96 2.05 -2.67
CA PHE A 41 -1.97 2.87 -1.99
C PHE A 41 -0.86 1.97 -1.45
N SER A 42 0.39 2.31 -1.75
CA SER A 42 1.53 1.55 -1.25
C SER A 42 2.74 2.43 -1.00
N THR A 43 3.44 2.15 0.10
CA THR A 43 4.72 2.77 0.45
C THR A 43 5.86 2.41 -0.48
N VAL A 44 5.69 1.43 -1.38
CA VAL A 44 6.61 1.21 -2.51
C VAL A 44 6.69 2.46 -3.39
N ASN A 45 5.57 3.17 -3.55
CA ASN A 45 5.49 4.35 -4.40
C ASN A 45 4.28 5.23 -4.05
N CYS A 46 4.48 6.12 -3.09
CA CYS A 46 3.46 7.08 -2.71
C CYS A 46 4.05 8.42 -2.26
N ILE A 47 3.20 9.42 -2.25
CA ILE A 47 3.38 10.70 -1.58
C ILE A 47 2.16 10.90 -0.70
N PHE A 48 2.33 11.31 0.55
CA PHE A 48 1.23 11.57 1.47
C PHE A 48 1.49 12.78 2.35
N ARG A 49 0.40 13.37 2.87
CA ARG A 49 0.48 14.53 3.76
C ARG A 49 1.02 14.12 5.12
N LYS A 50 2.19 14.68 5.47
CA LYS A 50 2.82 14.47 6.78
C LYS A 50 1.94 14.89 7.96
N SER A 51 1.13 15.93 7.82
CA SER A 51 0.21 16.37 8.88
C SER A 51 -0.81 15.27 9.21
N LEU A 52 -1.42 14.66 8.19
CA LEU A 52 -2.39 13.58 8.36
C LEU A 52 -1.74 12.30 8.89
N TRP A 53 -0.51 12.00 8.48
CA TRP A 53 0.25 10.90 9.08
C TRP A 53 0.60 11.14 10.55
N LYS A 54 0.72 12.39 11.01
CA LYS A 54 0.90 12.65 12.45
C LYS A 54 -0.38 12.42 13.25
N GLU A 55 -1.54 12.65 12.64
CA GLU A 55 -2.85 12.39 13.25
C GLU A 55 -3.19 10.89 13.27
N TYR A 56 -2.85 10.19 12.19
CA TYR A 56 -2.99 8.74 12.06
C TYR A 56 -1.72 8.16 11.43
N PRO A 57 -0.69 7.82 12.22
CA PRO A 57 0.51 7.13 11.73
C PRO A 57 0.20 5.69 11.29
N PHE A 58 1.17 5.06 10.62
CA PHE A 58 1.08 3.64 10.31
C PHE A 58 0.99 2.82 11.62
N ASP A 59 -0.09 2.04 11.77
CA ASP A 59 -0.39 1.31 13.02
C ASP A 59 0.61 0.15 13.21
N GLU A 60 1.62 0.35 14.04
CA GLU A 60 2.66 -0.65 14.36
C GLU A 60 2.09 -1.89 15.10
N LEU A 61 0.85 -1.84 15.57
CA LEU A 61 0.17 -3.01 16.16
C LEU A 61 -0.63 -3.81 15.13
N LEU A 62 -0.77 -3.34 13.88
CA LEU A 62 -1.48 -4.06 12.83
C LEU A 62 -0.93 -5.48 12.60
N PRO A 63 0.40 -5.72 12.57
CA PRO A 63 0.98 -7.07 12.51
C PRO A 63 0.61 -8.00 13.66
N LYS A 64 0.24 -7.46 14.84
CA LYS A 64 -0.20 -8.27 15.98
C LYS A 64 -1.68 -8.64 15.87
N LYS A 65 -2.50 -7.75 15.29
CA LYS A 65 -3.94 -7.95 15.09
C LYS A 65 -4.23 -8.88 13.91
N ILE A 66 -3.38 -8.84 12.87
CA ILE A 66 -3.55 -9.59 11.63
C ILE A 66 -2.28 -10.42 11.39
N PRO A 67 -2.27 -11.73 11.69
CA PRO A 67 -1.06 -12.56 11.64
C PRO A 67 -0.29 -12.50 10.32
N TYR A 68 -1.00 -12.43 9.19
CA TYR A 68 -0.38 -12.33 7.86
C TYR A 68 0.26 -10.96 7.58
N ALA A 69 -0.23 -9.88 8.22
CA ALA A 69 0.32 -8.54 8.04
C ALA A 69 1.76 -8.44 8.55
N ARG A 70 2.17 -9.29 9.51
CA ARG A 70 3.58 -9.36 9.95
C ARG A 70 4.56 -9.67 8.82
N LYS A 71 4.14 -10.45 7.82
CA LYS A 71 4.98 -10.84 6.68
C LYS A 71 4.76 -9.95 5.46
N PHE A 72 3.53 -9.47 5.27
CA PHE A 72 3.12 -8.84 4.01
C PHE A 72 2.83 -7.33 4.15
N GLY A 73 2.94 -6.78 5.35
CA GLY A 73 2.60 -5.39 5.65
C GLY A 73 1.10 -5.15 5.58
N GLY A 74 0.74 -3.91 5.24
CA GLY A 74 -0.64 -3.46 5.10
C GLY A 74 -0.94 -2.19 5.88
N GLU A 75 0.02 -1.63 6.63
CA GLU A 75 -0.20 -0.38 7.35
C GLU A 75 -0.46 0.81 6.41
N ASP A 76 0.10 0.79 5.21
CA ASP A 76 -0.13 1.78 4.16
C ASP A 76 -1.53 1.71 3.57
N TYR A 77 -2.02 0.50 3.29
CA TYR A 77 -3.41 0.27 2.89
C TYR A 77 -4.38 0.65 4.01
N ASP A 78 -4.10 0.26 5.26
CA ASP A 78 -4.89 0.67 6.43
C ASP A 78 -4.99 2.19 6.57
N TRP A 79 -3.86 2.89 6.39
CA TRP A 79 -3.80 4.35 6.39
C TRP A 79 -4.67 4.95 5.28
N SER A 80 -4.60 4.40 4.07
CA SER A 80 -5.38 4.89 2.94
C SER A 80 -6.90 4.77 3.19
N LEU A 81 -7.35 3.64 3.75
CA LEU A 81 -8.76 3.45 4.10
C LEU A 81 -9.20 4.38 5.23
N GLU A 82 -8.30 4.68 6.18
CA GLU A 82 -8.59 5.66 7.23
C GLU A 82 -8.77 7.07 6.66
N MET A 83 -7.91 7.48 5.71
CA MET A 83 -8.04 8.77 5.07
C MET A 83 -9.36 8.88 4.29
N LEU A 84 -9.75 7.83 3.57
CA LEU A 84 -11.05 7.76 2.89
C LEU A 84 -12.21 7.87 3.88
N ALA A 85 -12.16 7.13 4.99
CA ALA A 85 -13.20 7.18 6.03
C ALA A 85 -13.33 8.56 6.70
N ARG A 86 -12.24 9.33 6.75
CA ARG A 86 -12.20 10.71 7.25
C ARG A 86 -12.59 11.76 6.20
N GLY A 87 -13.02 11.34 5.00
CA GLY A 87 -13.48 12.25 3.94
C GLY A 87 -12.37 12.84 3.07
N TYR A 88 -11.14 12.32 3.17
CA TYR A 88 -10.08 12.67 2.24
C TYR A 88 -10.10 11.79 0.99
N GLU A 89 -9.31 12.18 0.01
CA GLU A 89 -9.17 11.45 -1.25
C GLU A 89 -7.77 10.82 -1.36
N ILE A 90 -7.72 9.63 -1.93
CA ILE A 90 -6.50 8.97 -2.40
C ILE A 90 -6.55 8.95 -3.92
N VAL A 91 -5.47 9.40 -4.57
CA VAL A 91 -5.37 9.44 -6.03
C VAL A 91 -4.39 8.38 -6.50
N VAL A 92 -4.78 7.60 -7.50
CA VAL A 92 -3.86 6.72 -8.23
C VAL A 92 -3.48 7.40 -9.55
N GLU A 93 -2.20 7.59 -9.80
CA GLU A 93 -1.67 8.25 -11.00
C GLU A 93 -0.73 7.29 -11.76
N PRO A 94 -1.18 6.67 -12.87
CA PRO A 94 -0.35 5.77 -13.67
C PRO A 94 0.95 6.39 -14.20
N LYS A 95 1.00 7.71 -14.42
CA LYS A 95 2.24 8.41 -14.81
C LYS A 95 3.27 8.49 -13.68
N PHE A 96 2.87 8.20 -12.45
CA PHE A 96 3.73 8.15 -11.27
C PHE A 96 4.26 6.73 -10.99
N ASN A 97 3.98 5.73 -11.84
CA ASN A 97 4.41 4.34 -11.61
C ASN A 97 5.94 4.18 -11.51
N VAL A 98 6.37 3.16 -10.74
CA VAL A 98 7.80 2.82 -10.58
C VAL A 98 8.08 1.37 -10.94
N TYR A 99 9.35 1.06 -11.25
CA TYR A 99 9.78 -0.32 -11.44
C TYR A 99 10.05 -1.03 -10.11
N HIS A 100 9.43 -2.21 -9.91
CA HIS A 100 9.65 -3.07 -8.76
C HIS A 100 9.46 -4.54 -9.13
N SER A 101 10.42 -5.39 -8.80
CA SER A 101 10.37 -6.84 -9.09
C SER A 101 11.28 -7.61 -8.14
N HIS A 102 10.88 -8.82 -7.78
CA HIS A 102 11.61 -9.71 -6.88
C HIS A 102 12.08 -11.01 -7.55
N ASN A 103 11.85 -11.15 -8.86
CA ASN A 103 12.15 -12.35 -9.65
C ASN A 103 11.48 -13.62 -9.08
N GLU A 104 10.23 -13.48 -8.62
CA GLU A 104 9.55 -14.55 -7.93
C GLU A 104 8.92 -15.59 -8.87
N PRO A 105 8.91 -16.88 -8.48
CA PRO A 105 8.17 -17.91 -9.21
C PRO A 105 6.66 -17.75 -8.98
N LEU A 106 5.86 -18.31 -9.91
CA LEU A 106 4.39 -18.22 -9.88
C LEU A 106 3.78 -18.70 -8.56
N SER A 107 4.28 -19.80 -7.99
CA SER A 107 3.79 -20.35 -6.71
C SER A 107 3.91 -19.35 -5.56
N LYS A 108 4.98 -18.56 -5.55
CA LYS A 108 5.20 -17.52 -4.54
C LYS A 108 4.33 -16.30 -4.78
N LEU A 109 4.14 -15.89 -6.04
CA LEU A 109 3.20 -14.81 -6.41
C LEU A 109 1.76 -15.17 -6.02
N PHE A 110 1.32 -16.39 -6.30
CA PHE A 110 0.00 -16.87 -5.93
C PHE A 110 -0.19 -16.91 -4.41
N SER A 111 0.80 -17.45 -3.68
CA SER A 111 0.79 -17.48 -2.22
C SER A 111 0.74 -16.06 -1.60
N LYS A 112 1.48 -15.12 -2.19
CA LYS A 112 1.43 -13.70 -1.83
C LYS A 112 0.04 -13.11 -2.07
N TYR A 113 -0.53 -13.33 -3.25
CA TYR A 113 -1.85 -12.84 -3.60
C TYR A 113 -2.90 -13.30 -2.59
N LEU A 114 -2.94 -14.59 -2.25
CA LEU A 114 -3.88 -15.13 -1.25
C LEU A 114 -3.69 -14.51 0.14
N ALA A 115 -2.45 -14.32 0.56
CA ALA A 115 -2.17 -13.69 1.84
C ALA A 115 -2.59 -12.20 1.86
N TRP A 116 -2.32 -11.48 0.77
CA TRP A 116 -2.72 -10.08 0.60
C TRP A 116 -4.25 -9.92 0.61
N GLN A 117 -5.00 -10.81 -0.05
CA GLN A 117 -6.46 -10.80 0.01
C GLN A 117 -6.96 -10.91 1.46
N ARG A 118 -6.46 -11.87 2.22
CA ARG A 118 -6.83 -12.04 3.65
C ARG A 118 -6.47 -10.83 4.50
N VAL A 119 -5.30 -10.22 4.28
CA VAL A 119 -4.89 -9.01 4.99
C VAL A 119 -5.82 -7.85 4.64
N ARG A 120 -6.11 -7.61 3.36
CA ARG A 120 -6.98 -6.52 2.90
C ARG A 120 -8.42 -6.69 3.38
N GLU A 121 -8.95 -7.92 3.38
CA GLU A 121 -10.27 -8.23 3.95
C GLU A 121 -10.33 -7.87 5.44
N LYS A 122 -9.34 -8.29 6.22
CA LYS A 122 -9.28 -8.00 7.66
C LYS A 122 -9.14 -6.49 7.94
N ILE A 123 -8.28 -5.79 7.21
CA ILE A 123 -8.13 -4.34 7.30
C ILE A 123 -9.42 -3.61 6.89
N GLY A 124 -10.10 -4.10 5.85
CA GLY A 124 -11.37 -3.57 5.37
C GLY A 124 -12.54 -3.77 6.34
N SER A 125 -12.49 -4.80 7.18
CA SER A 125 -13.51 -5.05 8.21
C SER A 125 -13.34 -4.23 9.50
N LEU A 126 -12.26 -3.46 9.63
CA LEU A 126 -12.06 -2.63 10.81
C LEU A 126 -13.07 -1.47 10.81
N ALA A 127 -13.68 -1.19 11.96
CA ALA A 127 -14.49 0.01 12.15
C ALA A 127 -13.62 1.27 11.99
N ARG A 128 -14.16 2.28 11.30
CA ARG A 128 -13.50 3.56 11.01
C ARG A 128 -14.45 4.73 11.24
N PRO A 129 -13.97 5.93 11.62
CA PRO A 129 -12.56 6.24 11.88
C PRO A 129 -12.01 5.50 13.10
N ARG A 130 -10.70 5.24 13.10
CA ARG A 130 -10.00 4.55 14.19
C ARG A 130 -8.76 5.32 14.62
N GLU A 131 -8.17 4.87 15.72
CA GLU A 131 -6.85 5.30 16.18
C GLU A 131 -5.78 4.29 15.75
N SER A 132 -4.60 4.82 15.46
CA SER A 132 -3.37 4.08 15.14
C SER A 132 -2.39 4.16 16.30
N TYR A 133 -1.59 3.12 16.49
CA TYR A 133 -0.50 3.13 17.44
C TYR A 133 0.85 3.33 16.75
N THR A 134 1.70 4.21 17.29
CA THR A 134 3.11 4.29 16.93
C THR A 134 3.97 4.48 18.18
N LYS A 135 5.17 3.90 18.19
CA LYS A 135 6.17 4.17 19.23
C LYS A 135 6.88 5.50 19.02
N LEU A 136 6.81 6.06 17.82
CA LEU A 136 7.51 7.30 17.46
C LEU A 136 7.07 8.51 18.28
N ALA A 137 5.87 8.49 18.86
CA ALA A 137 5.41 9.52 19.79
C ALA A 137 6.32 9.61 21.04
N ASN A 138 6.99 8.52 21.41
CA ASN A 138 7.82 8.41 22.61
C ASN A 138 9.33 8.33 22.30
N ILE A 139 9.72 8.46 21.03
CA ILE A 139 11.11 8.31 20.59
C ILE A 139 11.58 9.60 19.93
N LYS A 140 12.72 10.13 20.36
CA LYS A 140 13.35 11.29 19.71
C LYS A 140 13.96 10.83 18.37
N PRO A 141 13.52 11.39 17.22
CA PRO A 141 14.06 10.97 15.92
C PRO A 141 15.55 11.30 15.82
N LEU A 142 16.31 10.38 15.21
CA LEU A 142 17.71 10.61 14.85
C LEU A 142 17.73 11.51 13.61
N TYR A 143 18.23 12.73 13.79
CA TYR A 143 18.49 13.65 12.68
C TYR A 143 19.92 13.43 12.19
N TYR A 144 20.06 12.86 11.00
CA TYR A 144 21.32 12.89 10.28
C TYR A 144 21.41 14.24 9.55
N LYS A 145 22.50 14.98 9.78
CA LYS A 145 22.82 16.11 8.92
C LYS A 145 23.18 15.54 7.54
N ILE A 146 22.37 15.89 6.54
CA ILE A 146 22.62 15.61 5.12
C ILE A 146 23.44 16.76 4.56
#